data_AF-A0A846EN92-F1
#
_entry.id   AF-A0A846EN92-F1
#
_cell.length_a   1.000
_cell.length_b   1.000
_cell.length_c   1.000
_cell.angle_alpha   90.00
_cell.angle_beta   90.00
_cell.angle_gamma   90.00
#
_symmetry.space_group_name_H-M   'P 1'
#
loop_
_entity.id
_entity.type
_entity.pdbx_description
1 polymer ?
#
loop_
_entity_poly.entity_id
_entity_poly.type
_entity_poly.pdbx_seq_one_letter_code
_entity_poly.pdbx_strand_id
1 'polypeptide(L)'
;MIKYKFKNLIVFLLIILAAFPSLANSNNLEILTHNKSDISQSQIITSPEPENSPYSKLENLLADNKWQEADEETYDLILTLTQRKRGGGINTRAIKEKISCEEISNIDRLWRKYSEDKFGLSIQVSIYLETGNNLEAYDPQSYQLFGDQLGWRKSRKWKKYEQLNFSENAPKGHLPIALRELDATVNIPEFMITKRLRRILYSKVQECNL
;
A
#
# COMPACT_ATOMS: atom_id res chain seq x y z
N MET A 1 48.42 -6.98 -4.51
CA MET A 1 47.52 -8.16 -4.45
C MET A 1 46.14 -7.72 -4.90
N ILE A 2 45.67 -8.21 -6.06
CA ILE A 2 44.30 -8.27 -6.66
C ILE A 2 44.50 -8.36 -8.20
N LYS A 3 45.23 -9.37 -8.67
CA LYS A 3 45.39 -9.68 -10.12
C LYS A 3 44.94 -11.11 -10.46
N TYR A 4 44.28 -11.80 -9.53
CA TYR A 4 43.91 -13.22 -9.67
C TYR A 4 42.40 -13.51 -9.76
N LYS A 5 41.52 -12.50 -9.87
CA LYS A 5 40.05 -12.73 -9.96
C LYS A 5 39.43 -12.63 -11.36
N PHE A 6 40.14 -12.16 -12.38
CA PHE A 6 39.56 -12.00 -13.73
C PHE A 6 39.73 -13.19 -14.68
N LYS A 7 40.68 -14.10 -14.44
CA LYS A 7 40.89 -15.28 -15.31
C LYS A 7 39.83 -16.37 -15.13
N ASN A 8 39.14 -16.43 -13.99
CA ASN A 8 38.10 -17.45 -13.73
C ASN A 8 36.71 -17.07 -14.23
N LEU A 9 36.45 -15.78 -14.51
CA LEU A 9 35.16 -15.33 -15.05
C LEU A 9 35.02 -15.64 -16.55
N ILE A 10 36.13 -15.58 -17.30
CA ILE A 10 36.18 -15.90 -18.73
C ILE A 10 35.94 -17.40 -18.97
N VAL A 11 36.49 -18.26 -18.11
CA VAL A 11 36.27 -19.73 -18.20
C VAL A 11 34.80 -20.08 -17.92
N PHE A 12 34.13 -19.37 -17.01
CA PHE A 12 32.70 -19.57 -16.75
C PHE A 12 31.80 -19.09 -17.92
N LEU A 13 32.18 -18.01 -18.61
CA LEU A 13 31.47 -17.50 -19.78
C LEU A 13 31.57 -18.44 -21.00
N LEU A 14 32.71 -19.11 -21.18
CA LEU A 14 32.90 -20.08 -22.27
C LEU A 14 32.15 -21.40 -22.05
N ILE A 15 31.83 -21.77 -20.81
CA ILE A 15 31.07 -22.99 -20.49
C ILE A 15 29.56 -22.80 -20.76
N ILE A 16 29.02 -21.58 -20.62
CA ILE A 16 27.60 -21.30 -20.91
C ILE A 16 27.30 -21.39 -22.41
N LEU A 17 28.27 -21.10 -23.28
CA LEU A 17 28.12 -21.20 -24.74
C LEU A 17 28.10 -22.65 -25.27
N ALA A 18 28.53 -23.64 -24.49
CA ALA A 18 28.52 -25.05 -24.89
C ALA A 18 27.26 -25.82 -24.44
N ALA A 19 26.36 -25.18 -23.65
CA ALA A 19 25.19 -25.84 -23.06
C ALA A 19 23.83 -25.41 -23.67
N PHE A 20 23.80 -24.42 -24.56
CA PHE A 20 22.57 -23.94 -25.20
C PHE A 20 22.80 -23.56 -26.68
N PRO A 21 22.68 -24.52 -27.63
CA PRO A 21 22.83 -24.23 -29.06
C PRO A 21 21.75 -23.33 -29.66
N SER A 22 20.72 -22.93 -28.89
CA SER A 22 19.59 -22.13 -29.39
C SER A 22 19.76 -20.61 -29.26
N LEU A 23 20.92 -20.11 -28.80
CA LEU A 23 21.19 -18.67 -28.70
C LEU A 23 22.09 -18.11 -29.83
N ALA A 24 22.27 -18.85 -30.92
CA ALA A 24 22.88 -18.35 -32.14
C ALA A 24 21.90 -18.48 -33.31
N ASN A 25 21.03 -17.49 -33.47
CA ASN A 25 20.37 -17.25 -34.75
C ASN A 25 20.22 -15.75 -34.97
N SER A 26 21.29 -15.13 -35.47
CA SER A 26 21.21 -13.86 -36.18
C SER A 26 20.88 -14.18 -37.63
N ASN A 27 19.65 -13.94 -38.06
CA ASN A 27 19.29 -13.86 -39.47
C ASN A 27 18.21 -12.80 -39.61
N ASN A 28 18.63 -11.62 -40.07
CA ASN A 28 17.91 -10.71 -40.98
C ASN A 28 18.58 -9.34 -40.93
N LEU A 29 19.74 -9.24 -41.58
CA LEU A 29 20.40 -8.00 -41.95
C LEU A 29 20.62 -8.05 -43.45
N GLU A 30 19.53 -7.89 -44.20
CA GLU A 30 19.50 -7.52 -45.61
C GLU A 30 18.06 -7.14 -45.93
N ILE A 31 17.76 -5.84 -45.95
CA ILE A 31 16.90 -5.13 -46.92
C ILE A 31 17.32 -3.65 -46.76
N LEU A 32 18.41 -3.29 -47.42
CA LEU A 32 18.69 -1.93 -47.86
C LEU A 32 18.55 -1.96 -49.36
N THR A 33 17.38 -1.57 -49.89
CA THR A 33 17.21 -0.77 -51.12
C THR A 33 15.74 -0.77 -51.54
N HIS A 34 15.20 0.44 -51.78
CA HIS A 34 13.95 0.76 -52.47
C HIS A 34 12.60 0.37 -51.81
N ASN A 35 11.98 1.34 -51.14
CA ASN A 35 10.80 2.03 -51.71
C ASN A 35 10.35 3.21 -50.84
N LYS A 36 10.10 4.33 -51.51
CA LYS A 36 9.65 5.61 -50.96
C LYS A 36 8.23 5.86 -51.47
N SER A 37 7.21 5.56 -50.68
CA SER A 37 5.90 6.24 -50.62
C SER A 37 4.87 5.42 -49.84
N ASP A 38 4.05 6.13 -49.06
CA ASP A 38 2.79 5.74 -48.40
C ASP A 38 2.80 5.10 -47.00
N ILE A 39 2.79 6.02 -46.01
CA ILE A 39 1.77 6.23 -44.96
C ILE A 39 1.17 4.97 -44.29
N SER A 40 1.43 4.81 -43.00
CA SER A 40 0.39 4.82 -41.95
C SER A 40 1.01 4.73 -40.56
N GLN A 41 0.48 5.54 -39.65
CA GLN A 41 0.88 5.70 -38.26
C GLN A 41 0.93 4.35 -37.54
N SER A 42 2.08 3.95 -37.01
CA SER A 42 2.13 2.94 -35.95
C SER A 42 1.59 3.58 -34.67
N GLN A 43 0.27 3.53 -34.51
CA GLN A 43 -0.38 3.75 -33.22
C GLN A 43 0.24 2.77 -32.23
N ILE A 44 0.95 3.31 -31.25
CA ILE A 44 1.20 2.62 -29.99
C ILE A 44 -0.19 2.39 -29.40
N ILE A 45 -0.67 1.15 -29.48
CA ILE A 45 -1.87 0.71 -28.78
C ILE A 45 -1.49 0.63 -27.30
N THR A 46 -1.45 1.78 -26.63
CA THR A 46 -1.68 1.83 -25.20
C THR A 46 -3.13 1.40 -25.03
N SER A 47 -3.33 0.17 -24.52
CA SER A 47 -4.62 -0.28 -24.04
C SER A 47 -5.21 0.82 -23.15
N PRO A 48 -6.47 1.25 -23.35
CA PRO A 48 -7.12 2.11 -22.38
C PRO A 48 -7.11 1.35 -21.04
N GLU A 49 -6.54 1.96 -20.01
CA GLU A 49 -6.74 1.52 -18.63
C GLU A 49 -8.25 1.39 -18.39
N PRO A 50 -8.70 0.42 -17.57
CA PRO A 50 -10.10 0.30 -17.23
C PRO A 50 -10.57 1.59 -16.55
N GLU A 51 -11.22 2.45 -17.32
CA GLU A 51 -11.86 3.66 -16.82
C GLU A 51 -12.98 3.22 -15.86
N ASN A 52 -12.86 3.66 -14.60
CA ASN A 52 -13.71 3.40 -13.43
C ASN A 52 -13.46 2.14 -12.58
N SER A 53 -12.22 1.92 -12.13
CA SER A 53 -12.02 1.26 -10.83
C SER A 53 -12.66 2.13 -9.72
N PRO A 54 -13.39 1.56 -8.73
CA PRO A 54 -13.88 2.32 -7.57
C PRO A 54 -12.73 2.96 -6.77
N TYR A 55 -11.49 2.53 -7.00
CA TYR A 55 -10.27 3.03 -6.37
C TYR A 55 -9.53 4.10 -7.17
N SER A 56 -10.00 4.48 -8.36
CA SER A 56 -9.29 5.40 -9.26
C SER A 56 -8.99 6.75 -8.58
N LYS A 57 -9.91 7.25 -7.74
CA LYS A 57 -9.70 8.47 -6.98
C LYS A 57 -8.57 8.32 -5.96
N LEU A 58 -8.54 7.22 -5.21
CA LEU A 58 -7.47 6.92 -4.26
C LEU A 58 -6.12 6.79 -4.99
N GLU A 59 -6.09 6.06 -6.10
CA GLU A 59 -4.89 5.89 -6.92
C GLU A 59 -4.34 7.23 -7.41
N ASN A 60 -5.18 8.10 -7.97
CA ASN A 60 -4.76 9.42 -8.45
C ASN A 60 -4.22 10.31 -7.33
N LEU A 61 -4.88 10.31 -6.16
CA LEU A 61 -4.43 11.09 -5.01
C LEU A 61 -3.06 10.60 -4.50
N LEU A 62 -2.87 9.28 -4.44
CA LEU A 62 -1.59 8.68 -4.04
C LEU A 62 -0.49 8.94 -5.07
N ALA A 63 -0.78 8.84 -6.36
CA ALA A 63 0.16 9.14 -7.45
C ALA A 63 0.65 10.60 -7.42
N ASP A 64 -0.23 11.52 -7.00
CA ASP A 64 0.07 12.95 -6.82
C ASP A 64 0.69 13.29 -5.46
N ASN A 65 0.99 12.30 -4.60
CA ASN A 65 1.47 12.49 -3.23
C ASN A 65 0.54 13.35 -2.34
N LYS A 66 -0.76 13.39 -2.64
CA LYS A 66 -1.79 14.08 -1.84
C LYS A 66 -2.22 13.21 -0.67
N TRP A 67 -1.28 13.01 0.26
CA TRP A 67 -1.38 12.01 1.34
C TRP A 67 -2.58 12.22 2.27
N GLN A 68 -2.92 13.48 2.56
CA GLN A 68 -4.06 13.78 3.44
C GLN A 68 -5.37 13.43 2.75
N GLU A 69 -5.56 13.89 1.52
CA GLU A 69 -6.74 13.62 0.71
C GLU A 69 -6.88 12.13 0.40
N ALA A 70 -5.78 11.42 0.16
CA ALA A 70 -5.77 9.97 -0.01
C ALA A 70 -6.22 9.23 1.27
N ASP A 71 -5.80 9.70 2.44
CA ASP A 71 -6.29 9.17 3.72
C ASP A 71 -7.79 9.46 3.90
N GLU A 72 -8.24 10.65 3.50
CA GLU A 72 -9.65 10.99 3.54
C GLU A 72 -10.49 10.11 2.63
N GLU A 73 -10.02 9.87 1.42
CA GLU A 73 -10.65 8.97 0.46
C GLU A 73 -10.65 7.53 0.96
N THR A 74 -9.57 7.08 1.59
CA THR A 74 -9.51 5.73 2.20
C THR A 74 -10.58 5.57 3.27
N TYR A 75 -10.80 6.60 4.09
CA TYR A 75 -11.88 6.61 5.08
C TYR A 75 -13.27 6.55 4.42
N ASP A 76 -13.48 7.29 3.33
CA ASP A 76 -14.75 7.28 2.58
C ASP A 76 -15.03 5.95 1.88
N LEU A 77 -13.99 5.30 1.35
CA LEU A 77 -14.07 3.95 0.80
C LEU A 77 -14.48 2.96 1.89
N ILE A 78 -13.85 2.99 3.08
CA ILE A 78 -14.23 2.11 4.20
C ILE A 78 -15.68 2.36 4.64
N LEU A 79 -16.13 3.62 4.69
CA LEU A 79 -17.54 3.93 4.94
C LEU A 79 -18.46 3.32 3.88
N THR A 80 -18.12 3.50 2.60
CA THR A 80 -18.91 3.00 1.47
C THR A 80 -19.01 1.47 1.49
N LEU A 81 -17.89 0.78 1.69
CA LEU A 81 -17.81 -0.68 1.77
C LEU A 81 -18.59 -1.23 2.98
N THR A 82 -18.66 -0.47 4.06
CA THR A 82 -19.48 -0.82 5.23
C THR A 82 -20.95 -0.37 5.11
N GLN A 83 -21.35 0.18 3.96
CA GLN A 83 -22.67 0.73 3.67
C GLN A 83 -23.08 1.82 4.68
N ARG A 84 -22.11 2.67 5.04
CA ARG A 84 -22.24 3.78 5.96
C ARG A 84 -22.02 5.11 5.24
N LYS A 85 -22.55 6.18 5.84
CA LYS A 85 -22.30 7.57 5.44
C LYS A 85 -21.44 8.24 6.51
N ARG A 86 -20.74 9.33 6.12
CA ARG A 86 -20.03 10.19 7.08
C ARG A 86 -20.97 10.58 8.24
N GLY A 87 -20.46 10.53 9.47
CA GLY A 87 -21.25 10.78 10.68
C GLY A 87 -22.09 9.60 11.19
N GLY A 88 -22.26 8.53 10.40
CA GLY A 88 -23.08 7.36 10.75
C GLY A 88 -22.41 6.30 11.63
N GLY A 89 -21.14 6.51 12.00
CA GLY A 89 -20.31 5.57 12.76
C GLY A 89 -20.01 4.27 12.01
N ILE A 90 -18.75 3.83 12.01
CA ILE A 90 -18.41 2.48 11.54
C ILE A 90 -18.65 1.52 12.70
N ASN A 91 -19.40 0.45 12.47
CA ASN A 91 -19.54 -0.63 13.45
C ASN A 91 -18.59 -1.78 13.12
N THR A 92 -18.15 -2.49 14.15
CA THR A 92 -17.16 -3.58 14.00
C THR A 92 -17.68 -4.74 13.15
N ARG A 93 -19.00 -4.97 13.14
CA ARG A 93 -19.63 -6.06 12.38
C ARG A 93 -19.51 -5.82 10.88
N ALA A 94 -19.78 -4.59 10.43
CA ALA A 94 -19.73 -4.24 9.02
C ALA A 94 -18.30 -4.37 8.45
N ILE A 95 -17.26 -4.01 9.23
CA ILE A 95 -15.87 -4.25 8.82
C ILE A 95 -15.63 -5.73 8.51
N LYS A 96 -16.06 -6.64 9.40
CA LYS A 96 -15.84 -8.08 9.24
C LYS A 96 -16.64 -8.70 8.08
N GLU A 97 -17.91 -8.32 7.99
CA GLU A 97 -18.89 -8.98 7.13
C GLU A 97 -19.01 -8.37 5.73
N LYS A 98 -18.67 -7.09 5.55
CA LYS A 98 -18.92 -6.37 4.29
C LYS A 98 -17.67 -6.04 3.50
N ILE A 99 -16.54 -5.82 4.16
CA ILE A 99 -15.27 -5.56 3.47
C ILE A 99 -14.67 -6.91 3.06
N SER A 100 -14.49 -7.14 1.76
CA SER A 100 -13.86 -8.37 1.25
C SER A 100 -12.33 -8.27 1.34
N CYS A 101 -11.64 -9.40 1.20
CA CYS A 101 -10.18 -9.40 1.13
C CYS A 101 -9.65 -8.74 -0.14
N GLU A 102 -10.39 -8.79 -1.23
CA GLU A 102 -10.05 -8.08 -2.46
C GLU A 102 -10.03 -6.58 -2.23
N GLU A 103 -11.04 -6.03 -1.54
CA GLU A 103 -11.12 -4.61 -1.25
C GLU A 103 -9.97 -4.13 -0.35
N ILE A 104 -9.65 -4.88 0.71
CA ILE A 104 -8.51 -4.57 1.58
C ILE A 104 -7.20 -4.65 0.81
N SER A 105 -7.03 -5.68 -0.02
CA SER A 105 -5.81 -5.86 -0.83
C SER A 105 -5.64 -4.74 -1.83
N ASN A 106 -6.72 -4.24 -2.44
CA ASN A 106 -6.69 -3.13 -3.38
C ASN A 106 -6.25 -1.83 -2.69
N ILE A 107 -6.84 -1.51 -1.54
CA ILE A 107 -6.46 -0.33 -0.73
C ILE A 107 -5.00 -0.44 -0.29
N ASP A 108 -4.60 -1.57 0.30
CA ASP A 108 -3.25 -1.78 0.82
C ASP A 108 -2.19 -1.71 -0.29
N ARG A 109 -2.43 -2.37 -1.43
CA ARG A 109 -1.54 -2.37 -2.59
C ARG A 109 -1.32 -0.97 -3.12
N LEU A 110 -2.36 -0.14 -3.21
CA LEU A 110 -2.23 1.24 -3.68
C LEU A 110 -1.35 2.07 -2.74
N TRP A 111 -1.64 2.03 -1.43
CA TRP A 111 -0.82 2.74 -0.43
C TRP A 111 0.64 2.31 -0.50
N ARG A 112 0.91 1.01 -0.59
CA ARG A 112 2.26 0.47 -0.67
C ARG A 112 2.98 0.84 -1.97
N LYS A 113 2.30 0.73 -3.12
CA LYS A 113 2.84 1.05 -4.45
C LYS A 113 3.38 2.48 -4.50
N TYR A 114 2.56 3.45 -4.09
CA TYR A 114 2.90 4.87 -4.23
C TYR A 114 3.76 5.41 -3.09
N SER A 115 3.90 4.67 -1.98
CA SER A 115 4.77 5.05 -0.86
C SER A 115 6.05 4.23 -0.77
N GLU A 116 6.37 3.40 -1.77
CA GLU A 116 7.52 2.48 -1.74
C GLU A 116 7.52 1.58 -0.49
N ASP A 117 6.40 0.91 -0.23
CA ASP A 117 6.17 0.02 0.94
C ASP A 117 6.32 0.73 2.31
N LYS A 118 6.28 2.05 2.33
CA LYS A 118 6.36 2.83 3.57
C LYS A 118 5.04 2.92 4.32
N PHE A 119 3.93 3.03 3.60
CA PHE A 119 2.57 3.16 4.12
C PHE A 119 1.70 1.98 3.67
N GLY A 120 0.65 1.69 4.43
CA GLY A 120 -0.25 0.56 4.16
C GLY A 120 -0.83 -0.05 5.44
N LEU A 121 -1.96 -0.74 5.30
CA LEU A 121 -2.61 -1.46 6.39
C LEU A 121 -1.79 -2.69 6.81
N SER A 122 -1.22 -3.44 5.87
CA SER A 122 -0.35 -4.58 6.16
C SER A 122 0.91 -4.15 6.92
N ILE A 123 1.51 -3.03 6.50
CA ILE A 123 2.65 -2.41 7.18
C ILE A 123 2.30 -2.06 8.64
N GLN A 124 1.12 -1.48 8.85
CA GLN A 124 0.64 -1.20 10.21
C GLN A 124 0.38 -2.45 11.03
N VAL A 125 -0.16 -3.52 10.43
CA VAL A 125 -0.37 -4.79 11.13
C VAL A 125 0.95 -5.40 11.59
N SER A 126 1.98 -5.42 10.75
CA SER A 126 3.32 -5.88 11.15
C SER A 126 3.83 -5.07 12.36
N ILE A 127 3.77 -3.73 12.29
CA ILE A 127 4.20 -2.86 13.38
C ILE A 127 3.35 -3.06 14.65
N TYR A 128 2.04 -3.29 14.51
CA TYR A 128 1.12 -3.57 15.61
C TYR A 128 1.55 -4.83 16.38
N LEU A 129 1.84 -5.91 15.66
CA LEU A 129 2.30 -7.17 16.26
C LEU A 129 3.73 -7.05 16.84
N GLU A 130 4.65 -6.40 16.13
CA GLU A 130 6.04 -6.18 16.57
C GLU A 130 6.13 -5.36 17.87
N THR A 131 5.16 -4.49 18.11
CA THR A 131 5.06 -3.69 19.34
C THR A 131 4.36 -4.43 20.50
N GLY A 132 4.13 -5.74 20.36
CA GLY A 132 3.57 -6.59 21.40
C GLY A 132 2.04 -6.56 21.50
N ASN A 133 1.35 -5.91 20.56
CA ASN A 133 -0.11 -5.90 20.58
C ASN A 133 -0.67 -7.23 20.08
N ASN A 134 -1.87 -7.55 20.57
CA ASN A 134 -2.62 -8.73 20.18
C ASN A 134 -3.94 -8.32 19.49
N LEU A 135 -4.42 -9.20 18.61
CA LEU A 135 -5.70 -9.03 17.92
C LEU A 135 -6.89 -9.47 18.78
N GLU A 136 -6.69 -10.29 19.81
CA GLU A 136 -7.78 -10.72 20.71
C GLU A 136 -7.98 -9.77 21.89
N ALA A 137 -6.89 -9.26 22.46
CA ALA A 137 -6.90 -8.44 23.67
C ALA A 137 -6.22 -7.08 23.45
N TYR A 138 -6.76 -6.06 24.11
CA TYR A 138 -6.19 -4.71 24.11
C TYR A 138 -5.22 -4.56 25.29
N ASP A 139 -3.97 -4.17 24.99
CA ASP A 139 -2.98 -3.78 25.99
C ASP A 139 -2.60 -2.29 25.83
N PRO A 140 -2.80 -1.45 26.86
CA PRO A 140 -2.50 -0.02 26.76
C PRO A 140 -1.04 0.33 26.50
N GLN A 141 -0.08 -0.45 27.05
CA GLN A 141 1.34 -0.16 26.93
C GLN A 141 1.85 -0.47 25.52
N SER A 142 1.51 -1.64 24.99
CA SER A 142 1.82 -2.06 23.62
C SER A 142 1.19 -1.11 22.61
N TYR A 143 -0.04 -0.65 22.86
CA TYR A 143 -0.69 0.30 21.96
C TYR A 143 -0.04 1.69 21.99
N GLN A 144 0.50 2.09 23.13
CA GLN A 144 1.28 3.33 23.24
C GLN A 144 2.59 3.25 22.44
N LEU A 145 3.29 2.11 22.50
CA LEU A 145 4.48 1.86 21.69
C LEU A 145 4.16 1.85 20.19
N PHE A 146 3.06 1.22 19.81
CA PHE A 146 2.52 1.26 18.45
C PHE A 146 2.31 2.70 17.96
N GLY A 147 1.61 3.51 18.76
CA GLY A 147 1.39 4.92 18.43
C GLY A 147 2.67 5.75 18.34
N ASP A 148 3.68 5.45 19.16
CA ASP A 148 4.99 6.11 19.09
C ASP A 148 5.73 5.72 17.80
N GLN A 149 5.75 4.44 17.43
CA GLN A 149 6.39 3.96 16.20
C GLN A 149 5.75 4.54 14.94
N LEU A 150 4.41 4.60 14.91
CA LEU A 150 3.69 5.22 13.80
C LEU A 150 3.77 6.74 13.82
N GLY A 151 4.25 7.38 14.90
CA GLY A 151 4.27 8.84 15.03
C GLY A 151 2.90 9.48 15.27
N TRP A 152 1.90 8.70 15.69
CA TRP A 152 0.58 9.15 16.13
C TRP A 152 0.56 9.65 17.57
N ARG A 153 1.59 9.30 18.35
CA ARG A 153 1.80 9.75 19.73
C ARG A 153 3.16 10.42 19.86
N LYS A 154 3.22 11.50 20.63
CA LYS A 154 4.46 12.22 20.94
C LYS A 154 4.38 12.74 22.37
N SER A 155 5.46 12.60 23.13
CA SER A 155 5.53 13.08 24.53
C SER A 155 4.34 12.61 25.39
N ARG A 156 3.97 11.32 25.24
CA ARG A 156 2.83 10.67 25.90
C ARG A 156 1.44 11.18 25.52
N LYS A 157 1.30 12.06 24.52
CA LYS A 157 0.02 12.58 24.01
C LYS A 157 -0.28 12.08 22.61
N TRP A 158 -1.51 11.62 22.40
CA TRP A 158 -2.02 11.30 21.07
C TRP A 158 -2.25 12.57 20.28
N LYS A 159 -1.83 12.57 19.02
CA LYS A 159 -2.04 13.68 18.10
C LYS A 159 -3.48 13.65 17.61
N LYS A 160 -4.06 14.85 17.48
CA LYS A 160 -5.28 15.03 16.68
C LYS A 160 -4.95 14.86 15.20
N TYR A 161 -5.98 14.65 14.37
CA TYR A 161 -5.81 14.45 12.93
C TYR A 161 -5.04 15.60 12.27
N GLU A 162 -5.35 16.84 12.65
CA GLU A 162 -4.74 18.06 12.12
C GLU A 162 -3.25 18.21 12.53
N GLN A 163 -2.77 17.38 13.46
CA GLN A 163 -1.40 17.39 13.95
C GLN A 163 -0.55 16.25 13.35
N LEU A 164 -1.14 15.41 12.51
CA LEU A 164 -0.45 14.32 11.82
C LEU A 164 0.44 14.86 10.69
N ASN A 165 1.37 14.02 10.22
CA ASN A 165 2.31 14.39 9.17
C ASN A 165 1.87 13.77 7.84
N PHE A 166 1.24 14.57 6.98
CA PHE A 166 0.83 14.17 5.63
C PHE A 166 1.90 14.49 4.59
N SER A 167 3.11 13.97 4.81
CA SER A 167 4.21 14.08 3.86
C SER A 167 4.94 12.75 3.75
N GLU A 168 5.73 12.61 2.68
CA GLU A 168 6.61 11.47 2.47
C GLU A 168 7.60 11.26 3.62
N ASN A 169 7.90 12.29 4.42
CA ASN A 169 8.82 12.20 5.56
C ASN A 169 8.19 11.60 6.82
N ALA A 170 6.90 11.23 6.81
CA ALA A 170 6.27 10.59 7.96
C ALA A 170 6.91 9.22 8.29
N PRO A 171 6.78 8.71 9.53
CA PRO A 171 7.30 7.39 9.88
C PRO A 171 6.68 6.24 9.08
N LYS A 172 7.38 5.10 8.98
CA LYS A 172 6.82 3.89 8.36
C LYS A 172 5.49 3.51 9.05
N GLY A 173 4.49 3.16 8.26
CA GLY A 173 3.13 2.83 8.70
C GLY A 173 2.29 4.02 9.15
N HIS A 174 2.77 5.27 9.07
CA HIS A 174 2.01 6.43 9.55
C HIS A 174 0.62 6.56 8.91
N LEU A 175 0.49 6.18 7.63
CA LEU A 175 -0.73 6.25 6.85
C LEU A 175 -1.08 4.87 6.25
N PRO A 176 -2.35 4.63 5.90
CA PRO A 176 -3.52 5.46 6.21
C PRO A 176 -3.94 5.38 7.70
N ILE A 177 -4.50 6.45 8.26
CA ILE A 177 -5.22 6.40 9.54
C ILE A 177 -6.46 5.53 9.41
N ALA A 178 -7.14 5.59 8.25
CA ALA A 178 -8.25 4.74 7.78
C ALA A 178 -9.55 4.75 8.63
N LEU A 179 -9.46 5.09 9.92
CA LEU A 179 -10.57 5.13 10.87
C LEU A 179 -10.40 6.40 11.70
N ARG A 180 -11.18 7.44 11.38
CA ARG A 180 -11.17 8.71 12.13
C ARG A 180 -12.00 8.58 13.40
N GLU A 181 -11.49 9.17 14.48
CA GLU A 181 -12.28 9.54 15.65
C GLU A 181 -13.23 10.65 15.17
N LEU A 182 -14.49 10.32 14.92
CA LEU A 182 -15.51 11.32 14.65
C LEU A 182 -15.89 11.92 15.99
N ASP A 183 -15.55 13.20 16.22
CA ASP A 183 -16.06 14.00 17.34
C ASP A 183 -17.57 13.73 17.51
N ALA A 184 -17.95 12.94 18.51
CA ALA A 184 -19.35 12.65 18.83
C ALA A 184 -19.51 12.29 20.31
N THR A 185 -19.69 13.33 21.13
CA THR A 185 -20.84 13.53 22.04
C THR A 185 -21.39 12.35 22.87
N VAL A 186 -20.63 11.29 23.13
CA VAL A 186 -21.11 10.10 23.84
C VAL A 186 -20.17 9.74 24.99
N ASN A 187 -20.73 9.58 26.19
CA ASN A 187 -20.06 9.28 27.46
C ASN A 187 -19.38 7.88 27.57
N ILE A 188 -19.00 7.26 26.46
CA ILE A 188 -17.96 6.22 26.45
C ILE A 188 -16.64 6.96 26.24
N PRO A 189 -15.49 6.57 26.82
CA PRO A 189 -14.21 7.13 26.39
C PRO A 189 -14.04 6.81 24.90
N GLU A 190 -14.36 7.79 24.06
CA GLU A 190 -14.48 7.74 22.60
C GLU A 190 -13.27 7.08 21.94
N PHE A 191 -12.11 7.33 22.52
CA PHE A 191 -10.82 6.71 22.25
C PHE A 191 -10.79 5.17 22.26
N MET A 192 -11.68 4.50 22.99
CA MET A 192 -11.78 3.03 23.01
C MET A 192 -12.48 2.47 21.76
N ILE A 193 -13.34 3.26 21.11
CA ILE A 193 -14.10 2.85 19.92
C ILE A 193 -13.15 2.70 18.74
N THR A 194 -12.35 3.73 18.45
CA THR A 194 -11.39 3.73 17.32
C THR A 194 -10.37 2.60 17.45
N LYS A 195 -9.89 2.31 18.66
CA LYS A 195 -8.98 1.19 18.92
C LYS A 195 -9.60 -0.15 18.64
N ARG A 196 -10.84 -0.33 19.08
CA ARG A 196 -11.60 -1.55 18.82
C ARG A 196 -11.82 -1.73 17.32
N LEU A 197 -12.23 -0.68 16.60
CA LEU A 197 -12.41 -0.72 15.15
C LEU A 197 -11.10 -1.06 14.43
N ARG A 198 -9.99 -0.44 14.83
CA ARG A 198 -8.66 -0.70 14.27
C ARG A 198 -8.23 -2.15 14.48
N ARG A 199 -8.40 -2.68 15.69
CA ARG A 199 -8.09 -4.10 15.99
C ARG A 199 -8.92 -5.05 15.13
N ILE A 200 -10.19 -4.71 14.88
CA ILE A 200 -11.09 -5.51 14.03
C ILE A 200 -10.69 -5.42 12.55
N LEU A 201 -10.31 -4.23 12.08
CA LEU A 201 -9.75 -4.06 10.74
C LEU A 201 -8.45 -4.86 10.58
N TYR A 202 -7.55 -4.81 11.56
CA TYR A 202 -6.28 -5.55 11.53
C TYR A 202 -6.48 -7.07 11.60
N SER A 203 -7.47 -7.55 12.36
CA SER A 203 -7.91 -8.95 12.32
C SER A 203 -8.30 -9.35 10.90
N LYS A 204 -9.08 -8.49 10.22
CA LYS A 204 -9.50 -8.76 8.84
C LYS A 204 -8.33 -8.75 7.86
N VAL A 205 -7.38 -7.81 8.00
CA VAL A 205 -6.15 -7.77 7.19
C VAL A 205 -5.36 -9.08 7.34
N GLN A 206 -5.19 -9.58 8.57
CA GLN A 206 -4.56 -10.88 8.82
C GLN A 206 -5.33 -12.06 8.22
N GLU A 207 -6.66 -12.09 8.37
CA GLU A 207 -7.51 -13.13 7.74
C GLU A 207 -7.36 -13.16 6.21
N CYS A 208 -7.00 -12.03 5.61
CA CYS A 208 -6.74 -11.90 4.17
C CYS A 208 -5.31 -12.26 3.75
N ASN A 209 -4.45 -12.71 4.67
CA ASN A 209 -3.05 -13.08 4.45
C ASN A 209 -2.18 -11.94 3.87
N LEU A 210 -2.41 -10.72 4.37
CA LEU A 210 -1.62 -9.54 4.06
C LEU A 210 -0.63 -9.19 5.18
#